data_AF-A0A0L7R0M5-F1
#
_entry.id   AF-A0A0L7R0M5-F1
#
_cell.length_a   1.000
_cell.length_b   1.000
_cell.length_c   1.000
_cell.angle_alpha   90.00
_cell.angle_beta   90.00
_cell.angle_gamma   90.00
#
_symmetry.space_group_name_H-M   'P 1'
#
loop_
_entity.id
_entity.type
_entity.pdbx_description
1 polymer ?
#
loop_
_entity_poly.entity_id
_entity_poly.type
_entity_poly.pdbx_seq_one_letter_code
_entity_poly.pdbx_strand_id
1 'polypeptide(L)'
;MWADAEELYSSKYDYINVDEIMANDRQREQYYKCFMDLAPCKTPDAIFYKGHLFEAFTTKCKKCTEMQKQNLEKLVEWYSKNKPDQWNAYLEKVLKDAKGTE
;
A
#
# COMPACT_ATOMS: atom_id res chain seq x y z
N MET A 1 -33.04 -9.90 6.63
CA MET A 1 -31.68 -10.25 7.08
C MET A 1 -30.73 -9.64 6.08
N TRP A 2 -30.18 -8.48 6.40
CA TRP A 2 -29.24 -7.77 5.52
C TRP A 2 -27.87 -8.41 5.70
N ALA A 3 -27.31 -8.92 4.62
CA ALA A 3 -25.91 -9.29 4.58
C ALA A 3 -25.13 -7.98 4.58
N ASP A 4 -24.26 -7.78 5.58
CA ASP A 4 -23.32 -6.66 5.60
C ASP A 4 -22.42 -6.80 4.36
N ALA A 5 -22.73 -6.04 3.31
CA ALA A 5 -21.79 -5.83 2.22
C ALA A 5 -20.58 -5.12 2.84
N GLU A 6 -19.44 -5.77 2.90
CA GLU A 6 -18.24 -5.14 3.46
C GLU A 6 -17.97 -3.84 2.71
N GLU A 7 -18.01 -2.72 3.44
CA GLU A 7 -17.73 -1.42 2.86
C GLU A 7 -16.28 -1.39 2.39
N LEU A 8 -16.11 -1.23 1.07
CA LEU A 8 -14.80 -1.04 0.45
C LEU A 8 -14.15 0.24 0.99
N TYR A 9 -12.82 0.30 0.92
CA TYR A 9 -12.10 1.54 1.14
C TYR A 9 -12.58 2.62 0.18
N SER A 10 -12.44 3.88 0.59
CA SER A 10 -12.79 5.02 -0.26
C SER A 10 -12.04 4.96 -1.59
N SER A 11 -12.77 5.06 -2.70
CA SER A 11 -12.21 5.16 -4.05
C SER A 11 -11.63 6.55 -4.37
N LYS A 12 -11.59 7.47 -3.39
CA LYS A 12 -11.17 8.86 -3.57
C LYS A 12 -9.81 9.00 -4.26
N TYR A 13 -8.88 8.06 -4.03
CA TYR A 13 -7.53 8.11 -4.59
C TYR A 13 -7.29 7.08 -5.69
N ASP A 14 -8.33 6.42 -6.21
CA ASP A 14 -8.17 5.39 -7.25
C ASP A 14 -7.66 5.96 -8.58
N TYR A 15 -7.66 7.29 -8.75
CA TYR A 15 -7.07 7.97 -9.90
C TYR A 15 -5.54 8.01 -9.91
N ILE A 16 -4.85 7.57 -8.84
CA ILE A 16 -3.39 7.58 -8.81
C ILE A 16 -2.81 6.67 -9.88
N ASN A 17 -1.77 7.14 -10.57
CA ASN A 17 -1.04 6.34 -11.54
C ASN A 17 0.20 5.71 -10.88
N VAL A 18 0.07 4.45 -10.44
CA VAL A 18 1.18 3.71 -9.81
C VAL A 18 2.34 3.51 -10.78
N ASP A 19 2.07 3.35 -12.07
CA ASP A 19 3.12 3.12 -13.08
C ASP A 19 4.03 4.36 -13.21
N GLU A 20 3.44 5.57 -13.21
CA GLU A 20 4.20 6.82 -13.20
C GLU A 20 5.02 6.99 -11.91
N ILE A 21 4.43 6.68 -10.75
CA ILE A 21 5.13 6.76 -9.46
C ILE A 21 6.31 5.77 -9.45
N MET A 22 6.12 4.54 -9.94
CA MET A 22 7.18 3.52 -9.99
C MET A 22 8.27 3.88 -10.99
N ALA A 23 7.95 4.49 -12.12
CA ALA A 23 8.92 4.93 -13.12
C ALA A 23 9.77 6.13 -12.64
N ASN A 24 9.28 6.90 -11.66
CA ASN A 24 9.98 8.07 -11.14
C ASN A 24 10.72 7.76 -9.82
N ASP A 25 12.04 7.62 -9.90
CA ASP A 25 12.90 7.30 -8.74
C ASP A 25 12.67 8.19 -7.52
N ARG A 26 12.49 9.49 -7.73
CA ARG A 26 12.28 10.45 -6.64
C ARG A 26 10.92 10.24 -5.98
N GLN A 27 9.86 10.05 -6.76
CA GLN A 27 8.53 9.80 -6.21
C GLN A 27 8.50 8.44 -5.52
N ARG A 28 8.94 7.38 -6.19
CA ARG A 28 9.01 6.03 -5.61
C ARG A 28 9.73 6.01 -4.27
N GLU A 29 10.91 6.61 -4.18
CA GLU A 29 11.68 6.69 -2.93
C GLU A 29 10.95 7.50 -1.86
N GLN A 30 10.22 8.56 -2.24
CA GLN A 30 9.40 9.33 -1.30
C GLN A 30 8.24 8.51 -0.72
N TYR A 31 7.54 7.73 -1.54
CA TYR A 31 6.49 6.81 -1.07
C TYR A 31 7.09 5.73 -0.17
N TYR A 32 8.19 5.11 -0.61
CA TYR A 32 8.88 4.08 0.15
C TYR A 32 9.30 4.57 1.53
N LYS A 33 10.01 5.71 1.62
CA LYS A 33 10.41 6.29 2.90
C LYS A 33 9.22 6.62 3.80
N CYS A 34 8.09 7.08 3.22
CA CYS A 34 6.91 7.25 4.06
C CYS A 34 6.39 5.93 4.62
N PHE A 35 6.24 4.91 3.78
CA PHE A 35 5.68 3.63 4.18
C PHE A 35 6.57 2.90 5.17
N MET A 36 7.87 3.21 5.17
CA MET A 36 8.87 2.72 6.12
C MET A 36 9.04 3.58 7.38
N ASP A 37 8.23 4.63 7.58
CA ASP A 37 8.39 5.60 8.69
C ASP A 37 9.74 6.34 8.73
N LEU A 38 10.45 6.39 7.60
CA LEU A 38 11.74 7.09 7.46
C LEU A 38 11.58 8.57 7.11
N ALA A 39 10.39 8.96 6.65
CA ALA A 39 10.02 10.34 6.32
C ALA A 39 8.50 10.52 6.41
N PRO A 40 7.97 11.73 6.56
CA PRO A 40 6.53 11.97 6.48
C PRO A 40 5.98 11.72 5.07
N CYS A 41 4.74 11.22 4.98
CA CYS A 41 3.99 11.16 3.73
C CYS A 41 3.68 12.58 3.26
N LYS A 42 3.98 12.88 2.00
CA LYS A 42 3.79 14.23 1.45
C LYS A 42 2.45 14.43 0.77
N THR A 43 1.74 13.37 0.44
CA THR A 43 0.50 13.44 -0.32
C THR A 43 -0.65 12.74 0.42
N PRO A 44 -1.89 13.22 0.28
CA PRO A 44 -3.04 12.62 0.97
C PRO A 44 -3.29 11.15 0.59
N ASP A 45 -2.99 10.76 -0.65
CA ASP A 45 -3.09 9.38 -1.11
C ASP A 45 -2.07 8.49 -0.40
N ALA A 46 -0.81 8.94 -0.25
CA ALA A 46 0.20 8.17 0.48
C ALA A 46 -0.19 7.96 1.95
N ILE A 47 -0.78 8.98 2.59
CA ILE A 47 -1.30 8.87 3.97
C ILE A 47 -2.42 7.83 4.02
N PHE A 48 -3.38 7.92 3.09
CA PHE A 48 -4.51 6.99 3.00
C PHE A 48 -4.05 5.55 2.82
N TYR A 49 -3.20 5.28 1.81
CA TYR A 49 -2.71 3.94 1.55
C TYR A 49 -1.90 3.39 2.73
N LYS A 50 -0.96 4.17 3.28
CA LYS A 50 -0.18 3.75 4.46
C LYS A 50 -1.08 3.32 5.63
N GLY A 51 -2.17 4.04 5.88
CA GLY A 51 -3.11 3.71 6.95
C GLY A 51 -3.93 2.45 6.73
N HIS A 52 -3.96 1.90 5.51
CA HIS A 52 -4.79 0.72 5.16
C HIS A 52 -3.96 -0.46 4.66
N LEU A 53 -2.70 -0.25 4.28
CA LEU A 53 -1.84 -1.30 3.69
C LEU A 53 -1.71 -2.52 4.61
N PHE A 54 -1.59 -2.32 5.93
CA PHE A 54 -1.52 -3.43 6.87
C PHE A 54 -2.74 -4.36 6.81
N GLU A 55 -3.95 -3.80 6.92
CA GLU A 55 -5.20 -4.57 6.81
C GLU A 55 -5.34 -5.16 5.40
N ALA A 56 -4.98 -4.39 4.36
CA ALA A 56 -5.01 -4.86 2.98
C ALA A 56 -4.11 -6.09 2.76
N PHE A 57 -2.92 -6.16 3.34
CA PHE A 57 -2.07 -7.36 3.22
C PHE A 57 -2.60 -8.54 4.03
N THR A 58 -3.02 -8.31 5.27
CA THR A 58 -3.48 -9.39 6.16
C THR A 58 -4.81 -10.01 5.73
N THR A 59 -5.70 -9.19 5.16
CA THR A 59 -7.02 -9.63 4.68
C THR A 59 -7.03 -10.00 3.20
N LYS A 60 -5.88 -9.95 2.51
CA LYS A 60 -5.78 -10.15 1.06
C LYS A 60 -6.68 -9.19 0.27
N CYS A 61 -6.63 -7.91 0.64
CA CYS A 61 -7.31 -6.80 0.00
C CYS A 61 -8.84 -6.96 -0.02
N LYS A 62 -9.41 -7.54 1.04
CA LYS A 62 -10.85 -7.83 1.14
C LYS A 62 -11.73 -6.59 0.92
N LYS A 63 -11.28 -5.45 1.45
CA LYS A 63 -11.95 -4.15 1.34
C LYS A 63 -11.39 -3.26 0.21
N CYS A 64 -10.42 -3.73 -0.57
CA CYS A 64 -9.86 -2.93 -1.65
C CYS A 64 -10.86 -2.80 -2.81
N THR A 65 -10.92 -1.62 -3.42
CA THR A 65 -11.58 -1.46 -4.73
C THR A 65 -10.84 -2.26 -5.80
N GLU A 66 -11.48 -2.46 -6.94
CA GLU A 66 -10.84 -3.16 -8.07
C GLU A 66 -9.56 -2.46 -8.53
N MET A 67 -9.58 -1.13 -8.59
CA MET A 67 -8.39 -0.34 -8.94
C MET A 67 -7.28 -0.46 -7.89
N GLN A 68 -7.63 -0.48 -6.61
CA GLN A 68 -6.66 -0.66 -5.52
C GLN A 68 -6.00 -2.04 -5.55
N LYS A 69 -6.74 -3.10 -5.91
CA LYS A 69 -6.18 -4.45 -6.10
C LYS A 69 -5.18 -4.47 -7.24
N GLN A 70 -5.56 -3.94 -8.40
CA GLN A 70 -4.69 -3.87 -9.58
C GLN A 70 -3.42 -3.06 -9.29
N ASN A 71 -3.56 -1.93 -8.59
CA ASN A 71 -2.45 -1.09 -8.17
C ASN A 71 -1.52 -1.81 -7.18
N LEU A 72 -2.09 -2.58 -6.23
CA LEU A 72 -1.31 -3.39 -5.30
C LEU A 72 -0.54 -4.49 -6.01
N GLU A 73 -1.17 -5.21 -6.95
CA GLU A 73 -0.52 -6.26 -7.75
C GLU A 73 0.67 -5.72 -8.54
N LYS A 74 0.50 -4.60 -9.24
CA LYS A 74 1.60 -3.91 -9.97
C LYS A 74 2.75 -3.54 -9.05
N LEU A 75 2.44 -2.99 -7.87
CA LEU A 75 3.45 -2.61 -6.89
C LEU A 75 4.23 -3.83 -6.40
N VAL A 76 3.53 -4.91 -6.03
CA VAL A 76 4.13 -6.17 -5.59
C VAL A 76 5.04 -6.74 -6.66
N GLU A 77 4.59 -6.83 -7.92
CA GLU A 77 5.38 -7.34 -9.04
C GLU A 77 6.64 -6.50 -9.26
N TRP A 78 6.50 -5.17 -9.30
CA TRP A 78 7.61 -4.27 -9.55
C TRP A 78 8.67 -4.35 -8.46
N TYR A 79 8.28 -4.28 -7.18
CA TYR A 79 9.24 -4.34 -6.06
C TYR A 79 9.91 -5.70 -5.96
N SER A 80 9.16 -6.79 -6.13
CA SER A 80 9.70 -8.16 -6.09
C SER A 80 10.77 -8.37 -7.17
N LYS A 81 10.59 -7.77 -8.35
CA LYS A 81 11.52 -7.89 -9.47
C LYS A 81 12.70 -6.93 -9.41
N ASN A 82 12.47 -5.67 -9.04
CA ASN A 82 13.46 -4.60 -9.20
C ASN A 82 14.17 -4.21 -7.90
N LYS A 83 13.52 -4.39 -6.74
CA LYS A 83 14.02 -3.96 -5.42
C LYS A 83 13.63 -4.97 -4.32
N PRO A 84 14.01 -6.26 -4.45
CA PRO A 84 13.59 -7.31 -3.52
C PRO A 84 14.00 -7.03 -2.07
N ASP A 85 15.15 -6.41 -1.83
CA ASP A 85 15.58 -6.05 -0.47
C ASP A 85 14.67 -5.02 0.19
N GLN A 86 14.25 -3.99 -0.57
CA GLN A 86 13.29 -2.99 -0.09
C GLN A 86 11.92 -3.63 0.16
N TRP A 87 11.52 -4.57 -0.70
CA TRP A 87 10.28 -5.32 -0.55
C TRP A 87 10.26 -6.17 0.71
N ASN A 88 11.33 -6.94 0.96
CA ASN A 88 11.47 -7.79 2.13
C ASN A 88 11.47 -6.97 3.42
N ALA A 89 12.22 -5.86 3.47
CA ALA A 89 12.20 -4.93 4.60
C ALA A 89 10.81 -4.35 4.86
N TYR A 90 10.05 -4.04 3.81
CA TYR A 90 8.67 -3.57 3.93
C TYR A 90 7.74 -4.65 4.49
N LEU A 91 7.81 -5.89 3.99
CA LEU A 91 7.02 -7.01 4.52
C LEU A 91 7.35 -7.27 5.99
N GLU A 92 8.63 -7.25 6.38
CA GLU A 92 9.02 -7.38 7.78
C GLU A 92 8.42 -6.29 8.66
N LYS A 93 8.38 -5.04 8.17
CA LYS A 93 7.73 -3.93 8.88
C LYS A 93 6.24 -4.19 9.03
N VAL A 94 5.53 -4.52 7.96
CA VAL A 94 4.08 -4.82 7.99
C VAL A 94 3.78 -5.95 8.99
N LEU A 95 4.62 -6.99 9.03
CA LEU A 95 4.48 -8.10 9.98
C LEU A 95 4.77 -7.69 11.44
N LYS A 96 5.68 -6.73 11.66
CA LYS A 96 5.95 -6.18 13.01
C LYS A 96 4.79 -5.28 13.46
N ASP A 97 4.30 -4.42 12.59
CA ASP A 97 3.14 -3.57 12.85
C ASP A 97 1.89 -4.43 13.16
N ALA A 98 1.77 -5.61 12.52
CA ALA A 98 0.76 -6.61 12.85
C ALA A 98 0.78 -7.07 14.30
N LYS A 99 1.99 -7.36 14.78
CA LYS A 99 2.24 -7.96 16.09
C LYS A 99 2.25 -6.93 17.22
N GLY A 100 2.51 -5.67 16.90
CA GLY A 100 2.54 -4.56 17.86
C GLY A 100 1.16 -3.99 18.22
N THR A 101 0.08 -4.58 17.72
CA THR A 101 -1.30 -4.27 18.14
C THR A 101 -1.63 -5.09 19.40
N GLU A 102 -0.94 -4.81 20.51
CA GLU A 102 -1.30 -5.23 21.88
C GLU A 102 -1.69 -4.02 22.71
#